data_AF-A0A961HTI2-F1
#
_entry.id   AF-A0A961HTI2-F1
#
_cell.length_a   1.000
_cell.length_b   1.000
_cell.length_c   1.000
_cell.angle_alpha   90.00
_cell.angle_beta   90.00
_cell.angle_gamma   90.00
#
_symmetry.space_group_name_H-M   'P 1'
#
loop_
_entity.id
_entity.type
_entity.pdbx_description
1 polymer ?
#
loop_
_entity_poly.entity_id
_entity_poly.type
_entity_poly.pdbx_seq_one_letter_code
_entity_poly.pdbx_strand_id
1 'polypeptide(L)'
;MAKVYGEVDSLKSLLVELRGNGIQFLNSLEDIEAFRGSYSTRINAARVRAQEALHREKERLKTVIKEQQSEIELSLGKQEELLKTELGSVGKQLADLEQISTSNPFKWLYTRMRRWKLARRLSLLSGSFEEQKRRPFRDLINRTAVLESRLRNREVDPQKHFYSAFLDNELSDLRKANRILKGLRSNYLGAVGEARCSRARKASGFLQNYQRFSRQISK
;
A
#
# COMPACT_ATOMS: atom_id res chain seq x y z
N MET A 1 -49.01 -5.33 20.14
CA MET A 1 -48.49 -6.64 19.71
C MET A 1 -47.31 -7.01 20.59
N ALA A 2 -47.50 -7.98 21.48
CA ALA A 2 -46.47 -8.42 22.42
C ALA A 2 -45.39 -9.22 21.67
N LYS A 3 -44.11 -8.82 21.81
CA LYS A 3 -42.97 -9.58 21.31
C LYS A 3 -42.84 -10.85 22.14
N VAL A 4 -43.10 -12.00 21.55
CA VAL A 4 -42.91 -13.30 22.19
C VAL A 4 -41.40 -13.55 22.28
N TYR A 5 -40.82 -13.33 23.46
CA TYR A 5 -39.46 -13.74 23.75
C TYR A 5 -39.47 -15.23 24.03
N GLY A 6 -38.94 -16.03 23.08
CA GLY A 6 -38.89 -17.49 23.20
C GLY A 6 -39.12 -18.25 21.91
N GLU A 7 -38.72 -17.72 20.75
CA GLU A 7 -38.64 -18.56 19.55
C GLU A 7 -37.60 -19.66 19.79
N VAL A 8 -38.08 -20.89 19.89
CA VAL A 8 -37.25 -22.09 19.87
C VAL A 8 -36.38 -22.05 18.62
N ASP A 9 -35.10 -22.43 18.73
CA ASP A 9 -34.12 -22.37 17.64
C ASP A 9 -33.66 -20.96 17.22
N SER A 10 -33.85 -19.92 18.06
CA SER A 10 -33.37 -18.53 17.78
C SER A 10 -31.87 -18.47 17.46
N LEU A 11 -31.04 -19.19 18.21
CA LEU A 11 -29.59 -19.26 17.95
C LEU A 11 -29.30 -19.97 16.62
N LYS A 12 -30.02 -21.05 16.33
CA LYS A 12 -29.84 -21.84 15.11
C LYS A 12 -30.22 -21.03 13.87
N SER A 13 -31.34 -20.32 13.91
CA SER A 13 -31.78 -19.40 12.85
C SER A 13 -30.75 -18.28 12.62
N LEU A 14 -30.20 -17.70 13.70
CA LEU A 14 -29.13 -16.71 13.61
C LEU A 14 -27.88 -17.27 12.92
N LEU A 15 -27.45 -18.47 13.29
CA LEU A 15 -26.26 -19.11 12.70
C LEU A 15 -26.47 -19.50 11.24
N VAL A 16 -27.68 -19.96 10.87
CA VAL A 16 -28.04 -20.24 9.48
C VAL A 16 -27.94 -18.99 8.62
N GLU A 17 -28.48 -17.87 9.08
CA GLU A 17 -28.40 -16.58 8.37
C GLU A 17 -26.95 -16.07 8.23
N LEU A 18 -26.15 -16.17 9.30
CA LEU A 18 -24.73 -15.78 9.26
C LEU A 18 -23.96 -16.64 8.25
N ARG A 19 -24.17 -17.95 8.24
CA ARG A 19 -23.53 -18.88 7.29
C ARG A 19 -24.00 -18.66 5.86
N GLY A 20 -25.30 -18.41 5.65
CA GLY A 20 -25.87 -18.05 4.35
C GLY A 20 -25.24 -16.79 3.75
N ASN A 21 -24.73 -15.91 4.60
CA ASN A 21 -23.98 -14.71 4.21
C ASN A 21 -22.45 -14.89 4.20
N GLY A 22 -21.94 -16.13 4.34
CA GLY A 22 -20.51 -16.44 4.31
C GLY A 22 -19.74 -16.07 5.59
N ILE A 23 -20.43 -15.82 6.71
CA ILE A 23 -19.79 -15.53 8.00
C ILE A 23 -19.63 -16.84 8.77
N GLN A 24 -18.45 -17.44 8.69
CA GLN A 24 -18.15 -18.74 9.30
C GLN A 24 -17.43 -18.65 10.64
N PHE A 25 -16.88 -17.48 11.00
CA PHE A 25 -16.10 -17.29 12.23
C PHE A 25 -16.95 -17.04 13.49
N LEU A 26 -18.29 -16.95 13.34
CA LEU A 26 -19.24 -16.81 14.44
C LEU A 26 -20.06 -18.09 14.54
N ASN A 27 -19.69 -19.00 15.45
CA ASN A 27 -20.33 -20.33 15.57
C ASN A 27 -21.11 -20.51 16.87
N SER A 28 -20.89 -19.65 17.85
CA SER A 28 -21.55 -19.70 19.15
C SER A 28 -22.10 -18.33 19.56
N LEU A 29 -23.00 -18.33 20.55
CA LEU A 29 -23.45 -17.09 21.18
C LEU A 29 -22.29 -16.34 21.84
N GLU A 30 -21.33 -17.07 22.43
CA GLU A 30 -20.11 -16.50 23.02
C GLU A 30 -19.26 -15.79 21.96
N ASP A 31 -19.09 -16.37 20.77
CA ASP A 31 -18.35 -15.74 19.66
C ASP A 31 -19.00 -14.43 19.23
N ILE A 32 -20.34 -14.40 19.17
CA ILE A 32 -21.11 -13.23 18.78
C ILE A 32 -21.00 -12.13 19.84
N GLU A 33 -21.09 -12.48 21.13
CA GLU A 33 -20.89 -11.55 22.24
C GLU A 33 -19.47 -10.99 22.25
N ALA A 34 -18.45 -11.85 22.11
CA ALA A 34 -17.05 -11.45 22.03
C ALA A 34 -16.78 -10.57 20.81
N PHE A 35 -17.36 -10.88 19.65
CA PHE A 35 -17.27 -10.07 18.45
C PHE A 35 -17.89 -8.69 18.65
N ARG A 36 -19.11 -8.61 19.20
CA ARG A 36 -19.77 -7.32 19.46
C ARG A 36 -19.02 -6.46 20.47
N GLY A 37 -18.47 -7.08 21.52
CA GLY A 37 -17.65 -6.40 22.52
C GLY A 37 -16.30 -5.89 21.98
N SER A 38 -15.70 -6.62 21.03
CA SER A 38 -14.40 -6.27 20.42
C SER A 38 -14.48 -5.59 19.05
N TYR A 39 -15.68 -5.31 18.54
CA TYR A 39 -15.83 -4.75 17.19
C TYR A 39 -15.12 -3.41 17.03
N SER A 40 -15.37 -2.45 17.93
CA SER A 40 -14.77 -1.12 17.88
C SER A 40 -13.24 -1.16 18.01
N THR A 41 -12.73 -2.01 18.90
CA THR A 41 -11.29 -2.20 19.09
C THR A 41 -10.63 -2.81 17.86
N ARG A 42 -11.26 -3.82 17.22
CA ARG A 42 -10.77 -4.39 15.95
C ARG A 42 -10.75 -3.37 14.82
N ILE A 43 -11.80 -2.55 14.68
CA ILE A 43 -11.83 -1.46 13.68
C ILE A 43 -10.70 -0.45 13.92
N ASN A 44 -10.50 -0.03 15.17
CA ASN A 44 -9.44 0.91 15.52
C ASN A 44 -8.05 0.31 15.31
N ALA A 45 -7.84 -0.96 15.68
CA ALA A 45 -6.58 -1.65 15.45
C ALA A 45 -6.24 -1.77 13.95
N ALA A 46 -7.23 -2.02 13.09
CA ALA A 46 -7.02 -2.00 11.63
C ALA A 46 -6.65 -0.59 11.12
N ARG A 47 -7.31 0.45 11.65
CA ARG A 47 -6.97 1.85 11.30
C ARG A 47 -5.54 2.22 11.71
N VAL A 48 -5.11 1.84 12.91
CA VAL A 48 -3.74 2.08 13.40
C VAL A 48 -2.74 1.33 12.52
N ARG A 49 -2.98 0.05 12.21
CA ARG A 49 -2.11 -0.72 11.32
C ARG A 49 -2.03 -0.11 9.91
N ALA A 50 -3.14 0.39 9.38
CA ALA A 50 -3.15 1.11 8.11
C ALA A 50 -2.36 2.42 8.18
N GLN A 51 -2.45 3.18 9.28
CA GLN A 51 -1.64 4.39 9.51
C GLN A 51 -0.14 4.06 9.55
N GLU A 52 0.24 3.03 10.29
CA GLU A 52 1.64 2.58 10.37
C GLU A 52 2.15 2.10 9.02
N ALA A 53 1.36 1.31 8.29
CA ALA A 53 1.73 0.82 6.97
C ALA A 53 1.92 1.98 5.97
N LEU A 54 1.03 2.98 6.02
CA LEU A 54 1.16 4.20 5.21
C LEU A 54 2.43 4.97 5.57
N HIS A 55 2.72 5.12 6.87
CA HIS A 55 3.91 5.83 7.33
C HIS A 55 5.19 5.13 6.87
N ARG A 56 5.29 3.80 7.06
CA ARG A 56 6.44 3.00 6.60
C ARG A 56 6.65 3.12 5.09
N GLU A 57 5.57 3.06 4.31
CA GLU A 57 5.66 3.19 2.85
C GLU A 57 6.06 4.62 2.41
N LYS A 58 5.63 5.67 3.12
CA LYS A 58 6.09 7.04 2.87
C LYS A 58 7.58 7.18 3.14
N GLU A 59 8.06 6.69 4.28
CA GLU A 59 9.48 6.75 4.62
C GLU A 59 10.31 5.95 3.61
N ARG A 60 9.87 4.76 3.22
CA ARG A 60 10.50 3.97 2.16
C ARG A 60 10.57 4.74 0.83
N LEU A 61 9.49 5.41 0.43
CA LEU A 61 9.49 6.20 -0.80
C LEU A 61 10.48 7.37 -0.72
N LYS A 62 10.53 8.07 0.42
CA LYS A 62 11.48 9.17 0.64
C LYS A 62 12.93 8.69 0.54
N THR A 63 13.27 7.55 1.16
CA THR A 63 14.64 7.02 1.11
C THR A 63 15.02 6.65 -0.32
N VAL A 64 14.15 5.93 -1.04
CA VAL A 64 14.40 5.54 -2.44
C VAL A 64 14.53 6.75 -3.35
N ILE A 65 13.67 7.76 -3.20
CA ILE A 65 13.75 9.00 -4.00
C ILE A 65 15.08 9.69 -3.74
N LYS A 66 15.50 9.82 -2.47
CA LYS A 66 16.76 10.47 -2.11
C LYS A 66 17.98 9.74 -2.68
N GLU A 67 18.01 8.41 -2.56
CA GLU A 67 19.06 7.56 -3.13
C GLU A 67 19.14 7.75 -4.64
N GLN A 68 18.01 7.66 -5.34
CA GLN A 68 17.98 7.84 -6.80
C GLN A 68 18.35 9.25 -7.24
N GLN A 69 17.95 10.29 -6.49
CA GLN A 69 18.36 11.67 -6.78
C GLN A 69 19.87 11.82 -6.66
N SER A 70 20.49 11.29 -5.60
CA SER A 70 21.94 11.33 -5.45
C SER A 70 22.68 10.56 -6.55
N GLU A 71 22.13 9.42 -6.99
CA GLU A 71 22.71 8.63 -8.07
C GLU A 71 22.62 9.36 -9.41
N ILE A 72 21.49 10.03 -9.68
CA ILE A 72 21.29 10.86 -10.86
C ILE A 72 22.27 12.03 -10.85
N GLU A 73 22.43 12.74 -9.73
CA GLU A 73 23.35 13.87 -9.62
C GLU A 73 24.81 13.45 -9.88
N LEU A 74 25.25 12.35 -9.25
CA LEU A 74 26.59 11.79 -9.47
C LEU A 74 26.80 11.37 -10.93
N SER A 75 25.80 10.74 -11.54
CA SER A 75 25.89 10.26 -12.91
C SER A 75 25.88 11.41 -13.93
N LEU A 76 25.07 12.44 -13.68
CA LEU A 76 25.06 13.67 -14.47
C LEU A 76 26.40 14.42 -14.37
N GLY A 77 27.02 14.45 -13.18
CA GLY A 77 28.35 15.03 -12.98
C GLY A 77 29.42 14.30 -13.79
N LYS A 78 29.47 12.97 -13.71
CA LYS A 78 30.39 12.14 -14.52
C LYS A 78 30.19 12.35 -16.03
N GLN A 79 28.93 12.40 -16.47
CA GLN A 79 28.61 12.61 -17.87
C GLN A 79 28.99 14.01 -18.34
N GLU A 80 28.83 15.02 -17.49
CA GLU A 80 29.26 16.39 -17.77
C GLU A 80 30.79 16.46 -17.96
N GLU A 81 31.56 15.79 -17.10
CA GLU A 81 33.02 15.71 -17.25
C GLU A 81 33.40 15.05 -18.57
N LEU A 82 32.77 13.92 -18.92
CA LEU A 82 33.01 13.25 -20.20
C LEU A 82 32.72 14.18 -21.39
N LEU A 83 31.58 14.86 -21.40
CA LEU A 83 31.23 15.80 -22.48
C LEU A 83 32.19 16.99 -22.55
N LYS A 84 32.65 17.50 -21.41
CA LYS A 84 33.69 18.56 -21.35
C LYS A 84 35.02 18.07 -21.92
N THR A 85 35.45 16.85 -21.58
CA THR A 85 36.67 16.27 -22.14
C THR A 85 36.55 16.06 -23.66
N GLU A 86 35.38 15.63 -24.14
CA GLU A 86 35.11 15.48 -25.57
C GLU A 86 35.16 16.84 -26.28
N LEU A 87 34.47 17.86 -25.77
CA LEU A 87 34.53 19.23 -26.29
C LEU A 87 35.96 19.75 -26.36
N GLY A 88 36.73 19.57 -25.28
CA GLY A 88 38.14 19.96 -25.22
C GLY A 88 38.99 19.24 -26.27
N SER A 89 38.77 17.93 -26.45
CA SER A 89 39.49 17.13 -27.45
C SER A 89 39.17 17.55 -28.90
N VAL A 90 37.90 17.83 -29.20
CA VAL A 90 37.46 18.30 -30.52
C VAL A 90 37.98 19.70 -30.79
N GLY A 91 37.98 20.57 -29.78
CA GLY A 91 38.55 21.91 -29.86
C GLY A 91 40.06 21.88 -30.15
N LYS A 92 40.83 21.03 -29.45
CA LYS A 92 42.26 20.83 -29.72
C LYS A 92 42.50 20.32 -31.14
N GLN A 93 41.77 19.29 -31.58
CA GLN A 93 41.89 18.76 -32.95
C GLN A 93 41.61 19.84 -34.02
N LEU A 94 40.70 20.77 -33.74
CA LEU A 94 40.40 21.87 -34.65
C LEU A 94 41.54 22.89 -34.70
N ALA A 95 42.09 23.27 -33.55
CA ALA A 95 43.25 24.16 -33.44
C ALA A 95 44.51 23.56 -34.11
N ASP A 96 44.78 22.27 -33.90
CA ASP A 96 45.90 21.55 -34.54
C ASP A 96 45.76 21.56 -36.07
N LEU A 97 44.53 21.42 -36.57
CA LEU A 97 44.26 21.48 -38.01
C LEU A 97 44.42 22.88 -38.59
N GLU A 98 44.26 23.95 -37.80
CA GLU A 98 44.46 25.35 -38.25
C GLU A 98 45.93 25.67 -38.52
N GLN A 99 46.85 25.06 -37.76
CA GLN A 99 48.29 25.27 -37.91
C GLN A 99 48.89 24.61 -39.17
N ILE A 100 48.21 23.63 -39.77
CA ILE A 100 48.73 22.90 -40.93
C ILE A 100 48.46 23.68 -42.22
N SER A 101 49.51 24.30 -42.77
CA SER A 101 49.55 24.86 -44.12
C SER A 101 49.93 23.77 -45.14
N THR A 102 49.05 23.47 -46.10
CA THR A 102 49.36 22.51 -47.18
C THR A 102 49.32 23.17 -48.55
N SER A 103 50.42 23.06 -49.30
CA SER A 103 50.53 23.52 -50.69
C SER A 103 49.74 22.63 -51.69
N ASN A 104 49.45 21.37 -51.34
CA ASN A 104 48.73 20.43 -52.22
C ASN A 104 47.19 20.65 -52.19
N PRO A 105 46.52 20.84 -53.36
CA PRO A 105 45.09 21.15 -53.43
C PRO A 105 44.18 20.01 -52.92
N PHE A 106 44.55 18.74 -53.09
CA PHE A 106 43.78 17.62 -52.56
C PHE A 106 43.88 17.53 -51.04
N LYS A 107 45.07 17.79 -50.48
CA LYS A 107 45.25 17.86 -49.02
C LYS A 107 44.50 19.05 -48.44
N TRP A 108 44.49 20.19 -49.14
CA TRP A 108 43.71 21.37 -48.76
C TRP A 108 42.20 21.07 -48.72
N LEU A 109 41.67 20.37 -49.72
CA LEU A 109 40.25 20.01 -49.75
C LEU A 109 39.89 19.05 -48.60
N TYR A 110 40.74 18.05 -48.35
CA TYR A 110 40.57 17.11 -47.24
C TYR A 110 40.60 17.80 -45.86
N THR A 111 41.59 18.67 -45.62
CA THR A 111 41.68 19.42 -44.35
C THR A 111 40.50 20.36 -44.17
N ARG A 112 40.02 21.01 -45.25
CA ARG A 112 38.82 21.85 -45.23
C ARG A 112 37.56 21.07 -44.86
N MET A 113 37.33 19.90 -45.48
CA MET A 113 36.21 19.03 -45.11
C MET A 113 36.29 18.54 -43.67
N ARG A 114 37.49 18.14 -43.22
CA ARG A 114 37.71 17.68 -41.85
C ARG A 114 37.48 18.79 -40.82
N ARG A 115 37.95 20.02 -41.08
CA ARG A 115 37.68 21.21 -40.25
C ARG A 115 36.19 21.49 -40.15
N TRP A 116 35.46 21.49 -41.27
CA TRP A 116 34.01 21.69 -41.27
C TRP A 116 33.29 20.62 -40.44
N LYS A 117 33.68 19.34 -40.57
CA LYS A 117 33.10 18.25 -39.79
C LYS A 117 33.33 18.43 -38.27
N LEU A 118 34.53 18.83 -37.87
CA LEU A 118 34.88 19.07 -36.47
C LEU A 118 34.18 20.33 -35.92
N ALA A 119 34.14 21.42 -36.67
CA ALA A 119 33.42 22.64 -36.30
C ALA A 119 31.93 22.37 -36.11
N ARG A 120 31.32 21.62 -37.03
CA ARG A 120 29.92 21.19 -36.94
C ARG A 120 29.68 20.27 -35.74
N ARG A 121 30.59 19.34 -35.46
CA ARG A 121 30.51 18.47 -34.28
C ARG A 121 30.58 19.30 -33.00
N LEU A 122 31.50 20.26 -32.93
CA LEU A 122 31.68 21.14 -31.78
C LEU A 122 30.42 22.00 -31.55
N SER A 123 29.85 22.59 -32.60
CA SER A 123 28.62 23.39 -32.50
C SER A 123 27.41 22.55 -32.07
N LEU A 124 27.32 21.29 -32.52
CA LEU A 124 26.25 20.38 -32.12
C LEU A 124 26.40 19.95 -30.66
N LEU A 125 27.60 19.58 -30.22
CA LEU A 125 27.89 19.22 -28.84
C LEU A 125 27.66 20.39 -27.88
N SER A 126 28.07 21.61 -28.25
CA SER A 126 27.84 22.79 -27.41
C SER A 126 26.37 23.20 -27.38
N GLY A 127 25.69 23.19 -28.54
CA GLY A 127 24.28 23.58 -28.66
C GLY A 127 23.29 22.62 -28.00
N SER A 128 23.64 21.34 -27.87
CA SER A 128 22.81 20.31 -27.23
C SER A 128 23.43 19.72 -25.97
N PHE A 129 24.34 20.45 -25.31
CA PHE A 129 25.11 19.95 -24.18
C PHE A 129 24.23 19.42 -23.03
N GLU A 130 23.26 20.23 -22.57
CA GLU A 130 22.34 19.84 -21.50
C GLU A 130 21.46 18.65 -21.87
N GLU A 131 21.05 18.58 -23.13
CA GLU A 131 20.25 17.46 -23.62
C GLU A 131 21.09 16.18 -23.66
N GLN A 132 22.32 16.24 -24.19
CA GLN A 132 23.24 15.10 -24.23
C GLN A 132 23.64 14.63 -22.82
N LYS A 133 23.78 15.55 -21.86
CA LYS A 133 24.03 15.25 -20.45
C LYS A 133 22.89 14.42 -19.83
N ARG A 134 21.63 14.79 -20.10
CA ARG A 134 20.45 14.16 -19.49
C ARG A 134 19.92 12.95 -20.25
N ARG A 135 20.13 12.88 -21.56
CA ARG A 135 19.60 11.84 -22.46
C ARG A 135 19.80 10.41 -21.95
N PRO A 136 21.00 9.98 -21.50
CA PRO A 136 21.20 8.60 -21.03
C PRO A 136 20.44 8.29 -19.72
N PHE A 137 20.06 9.31 -18.94
CA PHE A 137 19.41 9.15 -17.64
C PHE A 137 17.94 9.51 -17.64
N ARG A 138 17.35 9.75 -18.82
CA ARG A 138 15.94 10.18 -18.95
C ARG A 138 14.98 9.21 -18.27
N ASP A 139 15.22 7.90 -18.40
CA ASP A 139 14.36 6.89 -17.78
C ASP A 139 14.46 6.91 -16.25
N LEU A 140 15.65 7.11 -15.70
CA LEU A 140 15.85 7.24 -14.25
C LEU A 140 15.16 8.49 -13.71
N ILE A 141 15.31 9.63 -14.40
CA ILE A 141 14.64 10.90 -14.06
C ILE A 141 13.11 10.75 -14.11
N ASN A 142 12.59 10.04 -15.11
CA ASN A 142 11.15 9.79 -15.22
C ASN A 142 10.66 8.88 -14.09
N ARG A 143 11.42 7.83 -13.75
CA ARG A 143 11.07 6.92 -12.64
C ARG A 143 11.06 7.64 -11.29
N THR A 144 12.05 8.48 -11.01
CA THR A 144 12.07 9.29 -9.78
C THR A 144 10.88 10.25 -9.73
N ALA A 145 10.56 10.95 -10.83
CA ALA A 145 9.39 11.83 -10.89
C ALA A 145 8.06 11.09 -10.63
N VAL A 146 7.92 9.85 -11.12
CA VAL A 146 6.77 8.99 -10.81
C VAL A 146 6.72 8.64 -9.32
N LEU A 147 7.86 8.33 -8.68
CA LEU A 147 7.90 8.08 -7.24
C LEU A 147 7.55 9.34 -6.42
N GLU A 148 8.02 10.51 -6.81
CA GLU A 148 7.68 11.77 -6.16
C GLU A 148 6.19 12.10 -6.29
N SER A 149 5.58 11.87 -7.46
CA SER A 149 4.13 12.06 -7.62
C SER A 149 3.35 11.06 -6.77
N ARG A 150 3.79 9.79 -6.69
CA ARG A 150 3.21 8.79 -5.78
C ARG A 150 3.32 9.20 -4.31
N LEU A 151 4.44 9.78 -3.88
CA LEU A 151 4.61 10.30 -2.52
C LEU A 151 3.65 11.47 -2.27
N ARG A 152 3.61 12.46 -3.16
CA ARG A 152 2.69 13.63 -3.08
C ARG A 152 1.23 13.20 -3.00
N ASN A 153 0.80 12.27 -3.84
CA ASN A 153 -0.58 11.77 -3.83
C ASN A 153 -0.96 11.14 -2.47
N ARG A 154 0.00 10.49 -1.79
CA ARG A 154 -0.19 9.90 -0.45
C ARG A 154 -0.15 10.94 0.68
N GLU A 155 0.39 12.11 0.44
CA GLU A 155 0.40 13.23 1.39
C GLU A 155 -0.89 14.04 1.32
N VAL A 156 -1.36 14.33 0.10
CA VAL A 156 -2.57 15.15 -0.13
C VAL A 156 -3.84 14.42 0.27
N ASP A 157 -4.00 13.14 -0.11
CA ASP A 157 -5.23 12.41 0.18
C ASP A 157 -4.97 10.92 0.50
N PRO A 158 -4.56 10.62 1.74
CA PRO A 158 -4.28 9.25 2.14
C PRO A 158 -5.54 8.37 2.20
N GLN A 159 -6.72 8.96 2.38
CA GLN A 159 -8.02 8.25 2.42
C GLN A 159 -8.37 7.62 1.09
N LYS A 160 -8.23 8.38 0.01
CA LYS A 160 -8.62 7.94 -1.33
C LYS A 160 -7.73 6.82 -1.88
N HIS A 161 -6.42 6.88 -1.65
CA HIS A 161 -5.45 6.03 -2.35
C HIS A 161 -4.90 4.86 -1.54
N PHE A 162 -4.95 4.91 -0.20
CA PHE A 162 -4.36 3.88 0.64
C PHE A 162 -5.38 3.24 1.56
N TYR A 163 -6.16 4.05 2.28
CA TYR A 163 -7.09 3.51 3.26
C TYR A 163 -8.25 2.72 2.64
N SER A 164 -8.77 3.11 1.48
CA SER A 164 -9.82 2.35 0.78
C SER A 164 -9.35 0.92 0.46
N ALA A 165 -8.29 0.76 -0.31
CA ALA A 165 -7.77 -0.56 -0.70
C ALA A 165 -7.30 -1.41 0.49
N PHE A 166 -6.63 -0.80 1.48
CA PHE A 166 -6.09 -1.51 2.63
C PHE A 166 -7.19 -1.90 3.63
N LEU A 167 -8.07 -0.96 3.98
CA LEU A 167 -9.12 -1.21 4.96
C LEU A 167 -10.30 -1.98 4.38
N ASP A 168 -10.59 -1.88 3.09
CA ASP A 168 -11.73 -2.62 2.53
C ASP A 168 -11.45 -4.12 2.48
N ASN A 169 -10.21 -4.54 2.19
CA ASN A 169 -9.82 -5.95 2.28
C ASN A 169 -9.87 -6.47 3.73
N GLU A 170 -9.39 -5.70 4.69
CA GLU A 170 -9.28 -6.15 6.08
C GLU A 170 -10.59 -6.01 6.89
N LEU A 171 -11.40 -5.00 6.56
CA LEU A 171 -12.62 -4.68 7.29
C LEU A 171 -13.90 -5.13 6.59
N SER A 172 -13.83 -5.60 5.34
CA SER A 172 -14.99 -6.13 4.59
C SER A 172 -15.82 -7.07 5.46
N ASP A 173 -15.17 -8.11 5.98
CA ASP A 173 -15.86 -9.20 6.64
C ASP A 173 -16.37 -8.79 8.02
N LEU A 174 -15.60 -7.95 8.74
CA LEU A 174 -16.01 -7.38 10.02
C LEU A 174 -17.22 -6.46 9.86
N ARG A 175 -17.21 -5.58 8.84
CA ARG A 175 -18.33 -4.66 8.56
C ARG A 175 -19.56 -5.43 8.09
N LYS A 176 -19.38 -6.44 7.23
CA LYS A 176 -20.44 -7.32 6.75
C LYS A 176 -21.10 -8.06 7.92
N ALA A 177 -20.31 -8.69 8.78
CA ALA A 177 -20.81 -9.39 9.95
C ALA A 177 -21.55 -8.46 10.92
N ASN A 178 -21.02 -7.28 11.20
CA ASN A 178 -21.69 -6.31 12.06
C ASN A 178 -23.00 -5.78 11.45
N ARG A 179 -23.05 -5.56 10.13
CA ARG A 179 -24.27 -5.13 9.44
C ARG A 179 -25.37 -6.18 9.56
N ILE A 180 -25.04 -7.45 9.30
CA ILE A 180 -25.99 -8.56 9.38
C ILE A 180 -26.47 -8.77 10.82
N LEU A 181 -25.56 -8.78 11.80
CA LEU A 181 -25.94 -8.89 13.22
C LEU A 181 -26.85 -7.74 13.69
N LYS A 182 -26.65 -6.52 13.17
CA LYS A 182 -27.55 -5.39 13.45
C LYS A 182 -28.94 -5.60 12.85
N GLY A 183 -29.03 -6.21 11.66
CA GLY A 183 -30.30 -6.58 11.03
C GLY A 183 -31.03 -7.69 11.80
N LEU A 184 -30.29 -8.68 12.30
CA LEU A 184 -30.82 -9.84 13.03
C LEU A 184 -30.98 -9.60 14.55
N ARG A 185 -31.23 -8.35 14.95
CA ARG A 185 -31.28 -7.97 16.37
C ARG A 185 -32.32 -8.74 17.18
N SER A 186 -33.47 -9.06 16.59
CA SER A 186 -34.52 -9.87 17.21
C SER A 186 -34.02 -11.28 17.53
N ASN A 187 -33.45 -11.96 16.54
CA ASN A 187 -32.97 -13.34 16.65
C ASN A 187 -31.83 -13.43 17.66
N TYR A 188 -30.95 -12.43 17.69
CA TYR A 188 -29.88 -12.34 18.68
C TYR A 188 -30.44 -12.22 20.11
N LEU A 189 -31.41 -11.32 20.34
CA LEU A 189 -32.04 -11.19 21.67
C LEU A 189 -32.79 -12.46 22.09
N GLY A 190 -33.44 -13.13 21.13
CA GLY A 190 -34.06 -14.44 21.34
C GLY A 190 -33.04 -15.49 21.78
N ALA A 191 -31.91 -15.59 21.07
CA ALA A 191 -30.82 -16.51 21.40
C ALA A 191 -30.20 -16.26 22.79
N VAL A 192 -30.04 -14.99 23.18
CA VAL A 192 -29.59 -14.61 24.53
C VAL A 192 -30.61 -15.05 25.59
N GLY A 193 -31.91 -14.86 25.33
CA GLY A 193 -32.98 -15.32 26.21
C GLY A 193 -32.99 -16.84 26.37
N GLU A 194 -32.93 -17.57 25.26
CA GLU A 194 -32.89 -19.03 25.22
C GLU A 194 -31.69 -19.59 26.01
N ALA A 195 -30.50 -19.02 25.82
CA ALA A 195 -29.31 -19.42 26.55
C ALA A 195 -29.45 -19.18 28.07
N ARG A 196 -30.05 -18.07 28.50
CA ARG A 196 -30.31 -17.78 29.92
C ARG A 196 -31.31 -18.76 30.53
N CYS A 197 -32.42 -19.04 29.84
CA CYS A 197 -33.41 -20.02 30.29
C CYS A 197 -32.79 -21.42 30.42
N SER A 198 -31.95 -21.81 29.45
CA SER A 198 -31.25 -23.10 29.47
C SER A 198 -30.28 -23.22 30.65
N ARG A 199 -29.50 -22.17 30.96
CA ARG A 199 -28.62 -22.14 32.14
C ARG A 199 -29.40 -22.23 33.45
N ALA A 200 -30.50 -21.48 33.56
CA ALA A 200 -31.34 -21.50 34.76
C ALA A 200 -31.97 -22.88 35.00
N ARG A 201 -32.42 -23.58 33.94
CA ARG A 201 -32.92 -24.96 34.01
C ARG A 201 -31.82 -25.95 34.44
N LYS A 202 -30.61 -25.83 33.90
CA LYS A 202 -29.48 -26.67 34.34
C LYS A 202 -29.13 -26.46 35.81
N ALA A 203 -29.08 -25.21 36.26
CA ALA A 203 -28.79 -24.88 37.66
C ALA A 203 -29.87 -25.40 38.63
N SER A 204 -31.14 -25.27 38.27
CA SER A 204 -32.26 -25.79 39.09
C SER A 204 -32.34 -27.32 39.10
N GLY A 205 -32.09 -27.98 37.97
CA GLY A 205 -31.97 -29.45 37.92
C GLY A 205 -30.80 -29.99 38.74
N PHE A 206 -29.67 -29.26 38.76
CA PHE A 206 -28.52 -29.59 39.60
C PHE A 206 -28.87 -29.49 41.10
N LEU A 207 -29.59 -28.43 41.50
CA LEU A 207 -30.07 -28.25 42.88
C LEU A 207 -31.06 -29.34 43.31
N GLN A 208 -31.97 -29.77 42.42
CA GLN A 208 -32.90 -30.87 42.72
C GLN A 208 -32.19 -32.21 42.87
N ASN A 209 -31.17 -32.48 42.03
CA ASN A 209 -30.37 -33.70 42.15
C ASN A 209 -29.51 -33.68 43.41
N TYR A 210 -28.93 -32.54 43.78
CA TYR A 210 -28.16 -32.39 45.02
C TYR A 210 -29.03 -32.59 46.27
N GLN A 211 -30.26 -32.06 46.28
CA GLN A 211 -31.23 -32.29 47.37
C GLN A 211 -31.71 -33.74 47.47
N ARG A 212 -31.78 -34.47 46.36
CA ARG A 212 -32.07 -35.92 46.37
C ARG A 212 -30.90 -36.73 46.91
N PHE A 213 -29.68 -36.39 46.52
CA PHE A 213 -28.46 -37.05 46.98
C PHE A 213 -28.22 -36.83 48.48
N SER A 214 -28.39 -35.61 48.99
CA SER A 214 -28.23 -35.31 50.42
C SER A 214 -29.25 -36.03 51.31
N ARG A 215 -30.45 -36.29 50.80
CA ARG A 215 -31.47 -37.09 51.49
C ARG A 215 -31.17 -38.60 51.51
N GLN A 216 -30.34 -39.10 50.60
CA GLN A 216 -29.91 -40.50 50.58
C GLN A 216 -28.71 -40.77 51.50
N ILE A 217 -27.83 -39.79 51.71
CA ILE A 217 -26.66 -39.92 52.60
C ILE A 217 -27.06 -39.75 54.09
N SER A 218 -28.20 -39.12 54.36
CA SER A 218 -28.68 -38.85 55.73
C SER A 218 -29.62 -39.96 56.30
N LYS A 219 -29.63 -41.14 55.69
CA LYS A 219 -30.28 -42.37 56.19
C LYS A 219 -29.21 -43.43 56.44
#